data_AF-A0A3D0DYI4-F1
#
_entry.id   AF-A0A3D0DYI4-F1
#
_cell.length_a   1.000
_cell.length_b   1.000
_cell.length_c   1.000
_cell.angle_alpha   90.00
_cell.angle_beta   90.00
_cell.angle_gamma   90.00
#
_symmetry.space_group_name_H-M   'P 1'
#
loop_
_entity.id
_entity.type
_entity.pdbx_description
1 polymer ?
#
loop_
_entity_poly.entity_id
_entity_poly.type
_entity_poly.pdbx_seq_one_letter_code
_entity_poly.pdbx_strand_id
1 'polypeptide(L)'
;MYSEAAGRARRQRGLTMIELIMFIVIVAIALAGIVAVMRLATANSADPLRRKQALMIAEGLLEEVRASGFTLCDPSSPDFDTQTDPTQCAIPENWGQAAPEPVHPRPFDNINDYVAQPNVATAAFNNAAGVLTDVTGTPIGVDGYSATLMVSPVQLNGVGAAGTAANTDVLRIRVRVAFDGGAVELDAYRMRYARPG
;
A
#
# COMPACT_ATOMS: atom_id res chain seq x y z
N MET A 1 14.25 -82.00 26.62
CA MET A 1 13.01 -81.82 25.83
C MET A 1 12.87 -80.32 25.56
N TYR A 2 13.54 -79.81 24.52
CA TYR A 2 13.38 -78.43 24.06
C TYR A 2 12.68 -78.50 22.70
N SER A 3 11.45 -78.00 22.66
CA SER A 3 10.68 -77.84 21.43
C SER A 3 11.15 -76.55 20.77
N GLU A 4 11.91 -76.65 19.69
CA GLU A 4 12.15 -75.52 18.80
C GLU A 4 10.90 -75.30 17.94
N ALA A 5 10.20 -74.20 18.19
CA ALA A 5 9.16 -73.71 17.29
C ALA A 5 9.85 -73.07 16.07
N ALA A 6 9.97 -73.83 14.98
CA ALA A 6 10.48 -73.33 13.71
C ALA A 6 9.55 -72.23 13.16
N GLY A 7 10.04 -70.98 13.16
CA GLY A 7 9.36 -69.86 12.53
C GLY A 7 9.17 -70.11 11.03
N ARG A 8 7.92 -70.13 10.56
CA ARG A 8 7.61 -70.21 9.13
C ARG A 8 8.18 -68.98 8.41
N ALA A 9 9.27 -69.15 7.68
CA ALA A 9 9.73 -68.18 6.70
C ALA A 9 8.64 -68.02 5.63
N ARG A 10 7.99 -66.85 5.58
CA ARG A 10 7.04 -66.53 4.51
C ARG A 10 7.80 -66.55 3.18
N ARG A 11 7.37 -67.42 2.25
CA ARG A 11 7.87 -67.40 0.86
C ARG A 11 7.58 -66.02 0.26
N GLN A 12 8.61 -65.30 -0.15
CA GLN A 12 8.47 -64.11 -0.98
C GLN A 12 7.86 -64.56 -2.32
N ARG A 13 6.63 -64.11 -2.58
CA ARG A 13 6.05 -64.19 -3.92
C ARG A 13 6.50 -62.90 -4.63
N GLY A 14 7.26 -63.04 -5.70
CA GLY A 14 7.68 -61.89 -6.52
C GLY A 14 6.49 -61.18 -7.15
N LEU A 15 6.71 -59.96 -7.62
CA LEU A 15 5.73 -59.17 -8.37
C LEU A 15 5.62 -59.70 -9.79
N THR A 16 4.41 -59.70 -10.34
CA THR A 16 4.21 -59.99 -11.77
C THR A 16 4.76 -58.85 -12.63
N MET A 17 5.11 -59.15 -13.89
CA MET A 17 5.57 -58.11 -14.84
C MET A 17 4.52 -57.00 -14.99
N ILE A 18 3.24 -57.36 -14.99
CA ILE A 18 2.14 -56.40 -15.11
C ILE A 18 1.96 -55.54 -13.86
N GLU A 19 2.14 -56.08 -12.65
CA GLU A 19 2.11 -55.29 -11.41
C GLU A 19 3.23 -54.25 -11.37
N LEU A 20 4.45 -54.62 -11.79
CA LEU A 20 5.57 -53.68 -11.84
C LEU A 20 5.30 -52.55 -12.83
N ILE A 21 4.81 -52.88 -14.02
CA ILE A 21 4.48 -51.88 -15.06
C ILE A 21 3.39 -50.94 -14.54
N MET A 22 2.32 -51.47 -13.95
CA MET A 22 1.23 -50.65 -13.41
C MET A 22 1.68 -49.76 -12.25
N PHE A 23 2.55 -50.27 -11.37
CA PHE A 23 3.13 -49.47 -10.30
C PHE A 23 3.91 -48.27 -10.84
N ILE A 24 4.78 -48.50 -11.84
CA ILE A 24 5.57 -47.42 -12.46
C ILE A 24 4.64 -46.41 -13.16
N VAL A 25 3.61 -46.86 -13.87
CA VAL A 25 2.64 -45.98 -14.54
C VAL A 25 1.89 -45.11 -13.54
N ILE A 26 1.38 -45.68 -12.46
CA ILE A 26 0.64 -44.94 -11.43
C ILE A 26 1.54 -43.88 -10.77
N VAL A 27 2.77 -44.26 -10.39
CA VAL A 27 3.74 -43.33 -9.79
C VAL A 27 4.11 -42.21 -10.76
N ALA A 28 4.32 -42.54 -12.05
CA ALA A 28 4.63 -41.54 -13.07
C ALA A 28 3.51 -40.51 -13.25
N ILE A 29 2.25 -40.95 -13.32
CA ILE A 29 1.09 -40.05 -13.44
C ILE A 29 0.95 -39.19 -12.18
N ALA A 30 1.10 -39.79 -10.98
CA ALA A 30 1.03 -39.05 -9.72
C ALA A 30 2.10 -37.96 -9.62
N LEU A 31 3.36 -38.28 -9.96
CA LEU A 31 4.46 -37.31 -9.97
C LEU A 31 4.25 -36.21 -11.01
N ALA A 32 3.76 -36.55 -12.21
CA ALA A 32 3.43 -35.56 -13.22
C ALA A 32 2.35 -34.57 -12.73
N GLY A 33 1.32 -35.08 -12.04
CA GLY A 33 0.29 -34.25 -11.42
C GLY A 33 0.84 -33.29 -10.36
N ILE A 34 1.71 -33.79 -9.46
CA ILE A 34 2.34 -32.96 -8.42
C ILE A 34 3.19 -31.85 -9.05
N VAL A 35 4.03 -32.19 -10.04
CA VAL A 35 4.87 -31.20 -10.74
C VAL A 35 4.02 -30.16 -11.46
N ALA A 36 2.88 -30.53 -12.05
CA ALA A 36 1.97 -29.60 -12.69
C ALA A 36 1.37 -28.60 -11.69
N VAL A 37 0.92 -29.07 -10.52
CA VAL A 37 0.40 -28.19 -9.44
C VAL A 37 1.50 -27.28 -8.89
N MET A 38 2.71 -27.81 -8.67
CA MET A 38 3.85 -27.00 -8.24
C MET A 38 4.16 -25.88 -9.24
N ARG A 39 4.16 -26.17 -10.55
CA ARG A 39 4.38 -25.14 -11.59
C ARG A 39 3.30 -24.06 -11.55
N LEU A 40 2.04 -24.44 -11.43
CA LEU A 40 0.92 -23.50 -11.33
C LEU A 40 1.05 -22.62 -10.08
N ALA A 41 1.35 -23.22 -8.94
CA ALA A 41 1.53 -22.49 -7.68
C ALA A 41 2.71 -21.51 -7.77
N THR A 42 3.87 -21.94 -8.30
CA THR A 42 5.06 -21.09 -8.43
C THR A 42 4.83 -19.94 -9.41
N ALA A 43 4.20 -20.19 -10.56
CA ALA A 43 3.87 -19.14 -11.53
C ALA A 43 2.95 -18.07 -10.92
N ASN A 44 1.96 -18.48 -10.12
CA ASN A 44 1.02 -17.58 -9.46
C ASN A 44 1.55 -17.01 -8.12
N SER A 45 2.78 -17.31 -7.71
CA SER A 45 3.35 -16.85 -6.43
C SER A 45 4.13 -15.54 -6.52
N ALA A 46 4.54 -15.12 -7.71
CA ALA A 46 5.24 -13.85 -7.90
C ALA A 46 4.29 -12.63 -7.74
N ASP A 47 3.05 -12.75 -8.22
CA ASP A 47 2.05 -11.67 -8.14
C ASP A 47 1.64 -11.33 -6.70
N PRO A 48 1.40 -12.30 -5.79
CA PRO A 48 1.17 -12.03 -4.38
C PRO A 48 2.32 -11.28 -3.69
N LEU A 49 3.58 -11.56 -4.04
CA LEU A 49 4.73 -10.87 -3.43
C LEU A 49 4.74 -9.40 -3.86
N ARG A 50 4.58 -9.13 -5.16
CA ARG A 50 4.55 -7.76 -5.67
C ARG A 50 3.39 -6.95 -5.10
N ARG A 51 2.21 -7.56 -5.01
CA ARG A 51 1.04 -6.93 -4.40
C ARG A 51 1.24 -6.61 -2.93
N LYS A 52 1.88 -7.51 -2.16
CA LYS A 52 2.22 -7.25 -0.75
C LYS A 52 3.22 -6.11 -0.61
N GLN A 53 4.24 -6.06 -1.47
CA GLN A 53 5.19 -4.95 -1.47
C GLN A 53 4.52 -3.62 -1.85
N ALA A 54 3.66 -3.61 -2.87
CA ALA A 54 2.86 -2.44 -3.23
C ALA A 54 1.97 -1.97 -2.07
N LEU A 55 1.38 -2.90 -1.32
CA LEU A 55 0.59 -2.59 -0.12
C LEU A 55 1.46 -1.97 0.98
N MET A 56 2.63 -2.53 1.29
CA MET A 56 3.55 -1.97 2.29
C MET A 56 4.03 -0.55 1.90
N ILE A 57 4.32 -0.33 0.61
CA ILE A 57 4.65 1.00 0.09
C ILE A 57 3.45 1.94 0.27
N ALA A 58 2.25 1.50 -0.12
CA ALA A 58 1.04 2.32 -0.01
C ALA A 58 0.71 2.68 1.45
N GLU A 59 0.84 1.74 2.39
CA GLU A 59 0.62 1.96 3.82
C GLU A 59 1.62 2.95 4.40
N GLY A 60 2.92 2.79 4.09
CA GLY A 60 3.96 3.72 4.56
C GLY A 60 3.76 5.14 4.05
N LEU A 61 3.46 5.30 2.76
CA LEU A 61 3.21 6.62 2.16
C LEU A 61 1.90 7.23 2.66
N LEU A 62 0.86 6.42 2.87
CA LEU A 62 -0.40 6.90 3.43
C LEU A 62 -0.22 7.36 4.88
N GLU A 63 0.55 6.62 5.68
CA GLU A 63 0.82 6.99 7.07
C GLU A 63 1.61 8.30 7.16
N GLU A 64 2.57 8.51 6.26
CA GLU A 64 3.27 9.79 6.18
C GLU A 64 2.31 10.96 5.96
N VAL A 65 1.45 10.89 4.94
CA VAL A 65 0.48 11.97 4.65
C VAL A 65 -0.52 12.13 5.80
N ARG A 66 -0.95 11.03 6.44
CA ARG A 66 -1.92 11.10 7.56
C ARG A 66 -1.31 11.66 8.84
N ALA A 67 0.00 11.54 9.01
CA ALA A 67 0.73 12.09 10.13
C ALA A 67 0.92 13.61 10.02
N SER A 68 0.86 14.16 8.80
CA SER A 68 0.85 15.61 8.57
C SER A 68 -0.37 16.30 9.18
N GLY A 69 -0.23 17.61 9.37
CA GLY A 69 -1.27 18.48 9.88
C GLY A 69 -2.55 18.44 9.03
N PHE A 70 -3.63 18.89 9.64
CA PHE A 70 -4.86 19.26 8.94
C PHE A 70 -5.48 20.45 9.65
N THR A 71 -4.86 21.61 9.48
CA THR A 71 -5.21 22.84 10.20
C THR A 71 -6.14 23.73 9.37
N LEU A 72 -6.73 24.73 10.03
CA LEU A 72 -7.61 25.70 9.37
C LEU A 72 -6.81 26.78 8.62
N CYS A 73 -5.80 27.30 9.30
CA CYS A 73 -4.76 28.14 8.73
C CYS A 73 -3.51 27.31 8.51
N ASP A 74 -2.59 27.88 7.74
CA ASP A 74 -1.26 27.33 7.55
C ASP A 74 -0.54 27.15 8.90
N PRO A 75 0.16 26.03 9.16
CA PRO A 75 0.89 25.82 10.41
C PRO A 75 1.97 26.87 10.73
N SER A 76 2.48 27.59 9.73
CA SER A 76 3.40 28.72 9.88
C SER A 76 2.69 30.04 10.23
N SER A 77 1.35 30.09 10.16
CA SER A 77 0.56 31.25 10.55
C SER A 77 0.67 31.51 12.05
N PRO A 78 0.93 32.74 12.52
CA PRO A 78 1.02 33.04 13.95
C PRO A 78 -0.29 32.82 14.73
N ASP A 79 -1.41 32.73 14.03
CA ASP A 79 -2.77 32.53 14.54
C ASP A 79 -3.36 31.17 14.13
N PHE A 80 -2.54 30.22 13.65
CA PHE A 80 -2.99 28.90 13.19
C PHE A 80 -3.79 28.13 14.26
N ASP A 81 -3.50 28.42 15.51
CA ASP A 81 -4.09 27.82 16.69
C ASP A 81 -5.04 28.77 17.43
N THR A 82 -5.51 29.86 16.84
CA THR A 82 -6.52 30.72 17.50
C THR A 82 -7.69 31.04 16.58
N GLN A 83 -7.47 30.94 15.27
CA GLN A 83 -8.48 31.27 14.28
C GLN A 83 -9.57 30.18 14.18
N THR A 84 -10.81 30.63 13.97
CA THR A 84 -12.00 29.78 13.72
C THR A 84 -12.63 30.05 12.35
N ASP A 85 -12.24 31.14 11.68
CA ASP A 85 -12.64 31.50 10.32
C ASP A 85 -11.43 31.46 9.37
N PRO A 86 -11.40 30.58 8.36
CA PRO A 86 -10.24 30.45 7.46
C PRO A 86 -9.96 31.72 6.65
N THR A 87 -10.93 32.64 6.53
CA THR A 87 -10.74 33.92 5.82
C THR A 87 -9.99 34.96 6.65
N GLN A 88 -9.80 34.71 7.94
CA GLN A 88 -9.17 35.62 8.89
C GLN A 88 -7.77 35.14 9.33
N CYS A 89 -7.27 34.04 8.77
CA CYS A 89 -5.90 33.59 8.99
C CYS A 89 -4.90 34.63 8.46
N ALA A 90 -3.86 34.94 9.24
CA ALA A 90 -2.76 35.78 8.77
C ALA A 90 -2.05 35.15 7.55
N ILE A 91 -1.90 33.82 7.56
CA ILE A 91 -1.49 33.00 6.42
C ILE A 91 -2.60 31.98 6.14
N PRO A 92 -3.40 32.19 5.07
CA PRO A 92 -4.45 31.26 4.68
C PRO A 92 -3.88 29.94 4.19
N GLU A 93 -4.56 28.84 4.51
CA GLU A 93 -4.23 27.56 3.88
C GLU A 93 -4.61 27.50 2.40
N ASN A 94 -3.78 26.88 1.57
CA ASN A 94 -4.00 26.70 0.14
C ASN A 94 -3.42 25.38 -0.40
N TRP A 95 -3.79 24.99 -1.63
CA TRP A 95 -3.22 23.78 -2.23
C TRP A 95 -1.75 23.95 -2.61
N GLY A 96 -0.91 23.02 -2.13
CA GLY A 96 0.52 23.01 -2.36
C GLY A 96 1.26 24.13 -1.63
N GLN A 97 2.57 23.97 -1.52
CA GLN A 97 3.43 24.95 -0.87
C GLN A 97 3.52 26.23 -1.68
N ALA A 98 2.93 27.31 -1.17
CA ALA A 98 2.92 28.59 -1.86
C ALA A 98 3.07 29.76 -0.89
N ALA A 99 3.82 30.78 -1.33
CA ALA A 99 4.00 31.99 -0.54
C ALA A 99 2.63 32.56 -0.09
N PRO A 100 2.48 32.94 1.20
CA PRO A 100 3.58 33.26 2.11
C PRO A 100 4.14 32.08 2.94
N GLU A 101 3.67 30.85 2.75
CA GLU A 101 4.23 29.64 3.37
C GLU A 101 5.69 29.40 2.93
N PRO A 102 6.60 29.00 3.85
CA PRO A 102 7.92 28.48 3.50
C PRO A 102 7.85 27.10 2.80
N VAL A 103 8.71 26.86 1.81
CA VAL A 103 8.82 25.52 1.20
C VAL A 103 9.53 24.57 2.19
N HIS A 104 8.77 23.64 2.77
CA HIS A 104 9.28 22.56 3.62
C HIS A 104 9.58 21.29 2.81
N PRO A 105 10.65 20.52 3.13
CA PRO A 105 10.78 19.18 2.61
C PRO A 105 9.71 18.25 3.21
N ARG A 106 9.54 17.06 2.63
CA ARG A 106 8.72 16.01 3.27
C ARG A 106 9.29 15.63 4.66
N PRO A 107 8.44 15.26 5.64
CA PRO A 107 6.98 15.28 5.52
C PRO A 107 6.48 16.73 5.57
N PHE A 108 5.49 17.06 4.74
CA PHE A 108 4.94 18.40 4.73
C PHE A 108 4.11 18.65 6.00
N ASP A 109 4.00 19.90 6.40
CA ASP A 109 3.33 20.32 7.62
C ASP A 109 1.80 20.23 7.53
N ASN A 110 1.22 20.28 6.32
CA ASN A 110 -0.19 20.01 6.08
C ASN A 110 -0.42 18.99 4.95
N ILE A 111 -1.59 18.34 4.96
CA ILE A 111 -1.96 17.28 4.00
C ILE A 111 -2.09 17.83 2.57
N ASN A 112 -2.62 19.03 2.43
CA ASN A 112 -2.84 19.69 1.14
C ASN A 112 -1.54 20.11 0.45
N ASP A 113 -0.41 20.11 1.14
CA ASP A 113 0.88 20.54 0.58
C ASP A 113 1.51 19.48 -0.30
N TYR A 114 1.11 18.21 -0.11
CA TYR A 114 1.54 17.11 -0.96
C TYR A 114 1.06 17.23 -2.41
N VAL A 115 0.05 18.06 -2.70
CA VAL A 115 -0.50 18.21 -4.04
C VAL A 115 -0.76 19.67 -4.38
N ALA A 116 -0.40 20.10 -5.60
CA ALA A 116 -0.64 21.47 -6.04
C ALA A 116 -2.13 21.79 -6.28
N GLN A 117 -2.97 20.78 -6.46
CA GLN A 117 -4.40 20.92 -6.76
C GLN A 117 -5.20 19.73 -6.21
N PRO A 118 -6.47 19.94 -5.80
CA PRO A 118 -7.34 18.87 -5.37
C PRO A 118 -7.79 17.99 -6.53
N ASN A 119 -8.15 16.75 -6.23
CA ASN A 119 -8.74 15.80 -7.18
C ASN A 119 -7.84 15.45 -8.38
N VAL A 120 -6.54 15.74 -8.30
CA VAL A 120 -5.54 15.39 -9.31
C VAL A 120 -4.57 14.37 -8.71
N ALA A 121 -4.33 13.27 -9.43
CA ALA A 121 -3.31 12.31 -9.05
C ALA A 121 -1.92 12.85 -9.42
N THR A 122 -1.03 12.94 -8.44
CA THR A 122 0.34 13.44 -8.64
C THR A 122 1.36 12.46 -8.07
N ALA A 123 2.59 12.49 -8.60
CA ALA A 123 3.71 11.73 -8.05
C ALA A 123 4.33 12.48 -6.85
N ALA A 124 3.53 12.74 -5.81
CA ALA A 124 3.87 13.58 -4.65
C ALA A 124 5.11 13.11 -3.87
N PHE A 125 5.50 11.85 -4.04
CA PHE A 125 6.57 11.21 -3.27
C PHE A 125 7.88 11.07 -4.04
N ASN A 126 7.92 11.56 -5.27
CA ASN A 126 9.12 11.49 -6.10
C ASN A 126 10.04 12.68 -5.81
N ASN A 127 11.35 12.45 -5.85
CA ASN A 127 12.32 13.53 -5.91
C ASN A 127 12.34 14.21 -7.28
N ALA A 128 13.18 15.24 -7.44
CA ALA A 128 13.31 15.99 -8.69
C ALA A 128 13.73 15.15 -9.91
N ALA A 129 14.31 13.95 -9.68
CA ALA A 129 14.67 13.01 -10.74
C ALA A 129 13.52 12.04 -11.09
N GLY A 130 12.35 12.17 -10.47
CA GLY A 130 11.20 11.29 -10.69
C GLY A 130 11.30 9.94 -9.99
N VAL A 131 12.18 9.79 -9.00
CA VAL A 131 12.39 8.54 -8.26
C VAL A 131 11.62 8.58 -6.96
N LEU A 132 10.92 7.50 -6.63
CA LEU A 132 10.19 7.36 -5.36
C LEU A 132 11.17 7.36 -4.18
N THR A 133 10.95 8.24 -3.21
CA THR A 133 11.81 8.39 -2.04
C THR A 133 11.07 8.24 -0.74
N ASP A 134 11.83 7.87 0.30
CA ASP A 134 11.37 7.98 1.67
C ASP A 134 11.21 9.46 2.08
N VAL A 135 10.78 9.65 3.33
CA VAL A 135 10.55 10.98 3.91
C VAL A 135 11.80 11.86 3.92
N THR A 136 13.00 11.27 3.93
CA THR A 136 14.27 12.01 3.92
C THR A 136 14.75 12.37 2.51
N GLY A 137 14.03 11.96 1.47
CA GLY A 137 14.44 12.14 0.08
C GLY A 137 15.39 11.04 -0.42
N THR A 138 15.59 9.97 0.35
CA THR A 138 16.44 8.84 -0.08
C THR A 138 15.64 7.88 -0.96
N PRO A 139 16.15 7.47 -2.14
CA PRO A 139 15.50 6.46 -2.97
C PRO A 139 15.23 5.16 -2.21
N ILE A 140 13.99 4.66 -2.25
CA ILE A 140 13.59 3.48 -1.45
C ILE A 140 14.04 2.15 -2.09
N GLY A 141 14.56 2.18 -3.33
CA GLY A 141 15.06 0.98 -4.03
C GLY A 141 13.97 -0.01 -4.44
N VAL A 142 12.79 0.49 -4.84
CA VAL A 142 11.63 -0.31 -5.23
C VAL A 142 11.37 -0.23 -6.73
N ASP A 143 12.31 -0.76 -7.52
CA ASP A 143 12.21 -0.77 -8.97
C ASP A 143 10.92 -1.45 -9.46
N GLY A 144 10.29 -0.86 -10.48
CA GLY A 144 9.02 -1.35 -11.03
C GLY A 144 7.78 -0.96 -10.22
N TYR A 145 7.92 -0.12 -9.19
CA TYR A 145 6.80 0.47 -8.47
C TYR A 145 6.73 1.99 -8.71
N SER A 146 5.52 2.51 -8.84
CA SER A 146 5.27 3.96 -8.85
C SER A 146 4.12 4.29 -7.92
N ALA A 147 4.20 5.43 -7.24
CA ALA A 147 3.18 5.89 -6.32
C ALA A 147 2.58 7.21 -6.78
N THR A 148 1.26 7.33 -6.64
CA THR A 148 0.54 8.58 -6.85
C THR A 148 -0.33 8.87 -5.63
N LEU A 149 -0.46 10.15 -5.33
CA LEU A 149 -1.35 10.67 -4.31
C LEU A 149 -2.44 11.51 -4.98
N MET A 150 -3.67 11.38 -4.50
CA MET A 150 -4.75 12.32 -4.77
C MET A 150 -5.38 12.73 -3.44
N VAL A 151 -5.52 14.03 -3.23
CA VAL A 151 -6.24 14.59 -2.08
C VAL A 151 -7.51 15.25 -2.58
N SER A 152 -8.65 14.91 -1.99
CA SER A 152 -9.98 15.37 -2.42
C SER A 152 -10.77 15.97 -1.26
N PRO A 153 -11.26 17.21 -1.36
CA PRO A 153 -12.35 17.70 -0.53
C PRO A 153 -13.58 16.81 -0.70
N VAL A 154 -14.14 16.34 0.40
CA VAL A 154 -15.35 15.52 0.40
C VAL A 154 -16.31 16.01 1.48
N GLN A 155 -17.58 15.64 1.32
CA GLN A 155 -18.56 15.76 2.38
C GLN A 155 -18.85 14.37 2.95
N LEU A 156 -18.77 14.21 4.27
CA LEU A 156 -19.15 12.99 4.97
C LEU A 156 -20.18 13.31 6.04
N ASN A 157 -21.38 12.73 5.94
CA ASN A 157 -22.48 12.93 6.88
C ASN A 157 -22.79 14.42 7.18
N GLY A 158 -22.70 15.28 6.16
CA GLY A 158 -22.94 16.71 6.29
C GLY A 158 -21.74 17.56 6.76
N VAL A 159 -20.61 16.93 7.10
CA VAL A 159 -19.37 17.63 7.50
C VAL A 159 -18.45 17.78 6.29
N GLY A 160 -17.85 18.98 6.15
CA GLY A 160 -17.01 19.34 5.02
C GLY A 160 -17.79 19.64 3.74
N ALA A 161 -17.06 19.88 2.66
CA ALA A 161 -17.61 20.14 1.34
C ALA A 161 -16.80 19.43 0.25
N ALA A 162 -17.50 18.95 -0.78
CA ALA A 162 -16.86 18.55 -2.03
C ALA A 162 -16.53 19.78 -2.88
N GLY A 163 -15.47 19.71 -3.69
CA GLY A 163 -15.08 20.79 -4.59
C GLY A 163 -13.56 20.96 -4.65
N THR A 164 -13.12 22.22 -4.70
CA THR A 164 -11.71 22.58 -4.91
C THR A 164 -11.12 23.46 -3.80
N ALA A 165 -11.89 23.77 -2.75
CA ALA A 165 -11.41 24.59 -1.64
C ALA A 165 -10.42 23.80 -0.75
N ALA A 166 -9.32 24.44 -0.35
CA ALA A 166 -8.31 23.83 0.54
C ALA A 166 -8.78 23.80 2.02
N ASN A 167 -9.66 24.72 2.41
CA ASN A 167 -10.11 24.92 3.79
C ASN A 167 -11.34 24.07 4.21
N THR A 168 -11.65 23.00 3.49
CA THR A 168 -12.72 22.05 3.87
C THR A 168 -12.43 21.37 5.23
N ASP A 169 -13.45 20.82 5.88
CA ASP A 169 -13.30 20.07 7.13
C ASP A 169 -12.94 18.59 6.91
N VAL A 170 -13.10 18.08 5.69
CA VAL A 170 -12.86 16.65 5.39
C VAL A 170 -12.10 16.49 4.08
N LEU A 171 -10.99 15.76 4.17
CA LEU A 171 -10.18 15.34 3.03
C LEU A 171 -10.18 13.81 2.91
N ARG A 172 -10.38 13.32 1.68
CA ARG A 172 -10.03 11.95 1.30
C ARG A 172 -8.61 11.95 0.74
N ILE A 173 -7.76 11.12 1.31
CA ILE A 173 -6.38 10.88 0.91
C ILE A 173 -6.35 9.54 0.20
N ARG A 174 -5.95 9.52 -1.07
CA ARG A 174 -5.88 8.32 -1.89
C ARG A 174 -4.46 8.09 -2.34
N VAL A 175 -3.85 7.01 -1.85
CA VAL A 175 -2.54 6.55 -2.31
C VAL A 175 -2.73 5.37 -3.23
N ARG A 176 -2.25 5.49 -4.46
CA ARG A 176 -2.25 4.40 -5.44
C ARG A 176 -0.82 4.03 -5.80
N VAL A 177 -0.46 2.77 -5.56
CA VAL A 177 0.84 2.19 -5.93
C VAL A 177 0.65 1.20 -7.08
N ALA A 178 1.23 1.50 -8.23
CA ALA A 178 1.22 0.65 -9.40
C ALA A 178 2.49 -0.20 -9.49
N PHE A 179 2.38 -1.39 -10.07
CA PHE A 179 3.48 -2.31 -10.38
C PHE A 179 3.16 -3.10 -11.65
N ASP A 180 4.12 -3.84 -12.21
CA ASP A 180 3.83 -4.65 -13.41
C ASP A 180 2.73 -5.67 -13.12
N GLY A 181 1.62 -5.57 -13.85
CA GLY A 181 0.48 -6.48 -13.71
C GLY A 181 -0.60 -6.02 -12.72
N GLY A 182 -0.46 -4.87 -12.05
CA GLY A 182 -1.53 -4.40 -11.17
C GLY A 182 -1.28 -3.08 -10.42
N ALA A 183 -2.19 -2.78 -9.51
CA ALA A 183 -2.07 -1.66 -8.58
C ALA A 183 -2.79 -1.98 -7.26
N VAL A 184 -2.35 -1.34 -6.18
CA VAL A 184 -3.04 -1.26 -4.90
C VAL A 184 -3.44 0.20 -4.67
N GLU A 185 -4.66 0.41 -4.17
CA GLU A 185 -5.18 1.74 -3.82
C GLU A 185 -5.68 1.69 -2.38
N LEU A 186 -5.26 2.67 -1.57
CA LEU A 186 -5.71 2.87 -0.20
C LEU A 186 -6.36 4.25 -0.10
N ASP A 187 -7.56 4.28 0.46
CA ASP A 187 -8.26 5.51 0.82
C ASP A 187 -8.22 5.69 2.35
N ALA A 188 -7.89 6.89 2.80
CA ALA A 188 -8.13 7.34 4.16
C ALA A 188 -8.91 8.64 4.16
N TYR A 189 -9.58 8.93 5.27
CA TYR A 189 -10.26 10.19 5.48
C TYR A 189 -9.65 10.88 6.70
N ARG A 190 -9.41 12.18 6.57
CA ARG A 190 -9.01 13.06 7.66
C ARG A 190 -10.10 14.09 7.85
N MET A 191 -10.50 14.28 9.10
CA MET A 191 -11.45 15.29 9.52
C MET A 191 -10.72 16.26 10.43
N ARG A 192 -10.88 17.56 10.21
CA ARG A 192 -10.36 18.57 11.10
C ARG A 192 -11.20 18.57 12.37
N TYR A 193 -10.54 18.54 13.53
CA TYR A 193 -11.25 18.71 14.79
C TYR A 193 -11.66 20.18 14.94
N ALA A 194 -12.96 20.45 15.01
CA ALA A 194 -13.45 21.76 15.41
C ALA A 194 -13.11 21.97 16.89
N ARG A 195 -12.38 23.05 17.20
CA ARG A 195 -12.20 23.43 18.61
C ARG A 195 -13.55 23.90 19.17
N PRO A 196 -13.97 23.44 20.37
CA PRO A 196 -15.07 24.08 21.07
C PRO A 196 -14.68 25.54 21.32
N GLY A 197 -15.55 26.46 20.90
CA GLY A 197 -15.44 27.88 21.25
C GLY A 197 -15.71 28.15 22.73
#